data_AF-A0A3P1BP44-F1
#
_entry.id   AF-A0A3P1BP44-F1
#
_cell.length_a   1.000
_cell.length_b   1.000
_cell.length_c   1.000
_cell.angle_alpha   90.00
_cell.angle_beta   90.00
_cell.angle_gamma   90.00
#
_symmetry.space_group_name_H-M   'P 1'
#
loop_
_entity.id
_entity.type
_entity.pdbx_description
1 polymer ?
#
loop_
_entity_poly.entity_id
_entity_poly.type
_entity_poly.pdbx_seq_one_letter_code
_entity_poly.pdbx_strand_id
1 'polypeptide(L)'
;MKVLSCLLLLTAFACQSNQNEKKSETPTKPDAYRDLLVDRVVWNVKKGATPQESATNRHRFTITNTSESYLYRHIEVQFDYFDSTYHKIGSAKQIIEKSIGPRAALAIGELPDDQVKPEAKSSTVKIVKAESARAEQE
;
A
#
# COMPACT_ATOMS: atom_id res chain seq x y z
N MET A 1 53.97 43.15 28.43
CA MET A 1 54.16 41.83 27.77
C MET A 1 54.23 40.73 28.81
N LYS A 2 53.73 39.54 28.44
CA LYS A 2 53.69 38.24 29.15
C LYS A 2 52.55 38.12 30.19
N VAL A 3 51.32 37.72 29.83
CA VAL A 3 50.80 36.43 29.25
C VAL A 3 50.91 35.31 30.28
N LEU A 4 49.81 35.01 31.00
CA LEU A 4 48.85 33.93 30.71
C LEU A 4 49.46 32.54 31.01
N SER A 5 49.15 31.94 32.16
CA SER A 5 49.44 30.52 32.46
C SER A 5 48.71 30.05 33.73
N CYS A 6 47.38 30.06 33.76
CA CYS A 6 46.64 29.46 34.89
C CYS A 6 45.31 28.82 34.44
N LEU A 7 45.32 28.11 33.31
CA LEU A 7 44.12 27.53 32.70
C LEU A 7 44.43 26.19 32.02
N LEU A 8 45.16 25.29 32.69
CA LEU A 8 45.38 23.93 32.19
C LEU A 8 45.38 22.92 33.33
N LEU A 9 44.32 22.94 34.14
CA LEU A 9 44.00 21.84 35.02
C LEU A 9 42.56 21.40 34.71
N LEU A 10 42.45 20.15 34.28
CA LEU A 10 41.30 19.27 34.50
C LEU A 10 40.13 19.32 33.50
N THR A 11 40.41 19.19 32.19
CA THR A 11 39.43 18.64 31.23
C THR A 11 39.80 17.24 30.73
N ALA A 12 40.48 16.46 31.56
CA ALA A 12 40.79 15.05 31.30
C ALA A 12 39.73 14.12 31.91
N PHE A 13 38.46 14.30 31.56
CA PHE A 13 37.40 13.29 31.74
C PHE A 13 36.30 13.51 30.68
N ALA A 14 36.66 13.47 29.41
CA ALA A 14 35.70 13.11 28.38
C ALA A 14 35.91 11.61 28.10
N CYS A 15 35.28 10.79 28.94
CA CYS A 15 34.98 9.42 28.58
C CYS A 15 34.25 9.46 27.24
N GLN A 16 34.94 9.11 26.15
CA GLN A 16 34.30 8.69 24.92
C GLN A 16 33.60 7.37 25.24
N SER A 17 32.43 7.48 25.86
CA SER A 17 31.44 6.43 25.91
C SER A 17 31.16 6.06 24.46
N ASN A 18 31.58 4.84 24.10
CA ASN A 18 31.16 4.13 22.91
C ASN A 18 29.64 4.19 22.80
N GLN A 19 29.13 5.23 22.17
CA GLN A 19 27.86 5.15 21.48
C GLN A 19 28.15 4.30 20.24
N ASN A 20 28.15 2.98 20.46
CA ASN A 20 27.50 2.09 19.53
C ASN A 20 26.08 2.65 19.38
N GLU A 21 25.91 3.64 18.51
CA GLU A 21 24.66 3.89 17.82
C GLU A 21 24.42 2.61 17.02
N LYS A 22 23.89 1.59 17.71
CA LYS A 22 22.79 0.83 17.15
C LYS A 22 21.84 1.90 16.69
N LYS A 23 21.96 2.25 15.41
CA LYS A 23 20.97 2.95 14.63
C LYS A 23 19.70 2.16 14.90
N SER A 24 18.96 2.61 15.92
CA SER A 24 17.68 2.07 16.27
C SER A 24 16.85 2.46 15.08
N GLU A 25 16.82 1.59 14.07
CA GLU A 25 15.90 1.69 12.96
C GLU A 25 14.53 1.77 13.61
N THR A 26 14.02 2.99 13.71
CA THR A 26 12.66 3.24 14.19
C THR A 26 11.80 2.33 13.35
N PRO A 27 11.05 1.38 13.95
CA PRO A 27 10.28 0.43 13.17
C PRO A 27 9.41 1.24 12.21
N THR A 28 9.65 1.07 10.90
CA THR A 28 8.89 1.80 9.90
C THR A 28 7.43 1.43 10.12
N LYS A 29 6.61 2.42 10.49
CA LYS A 29 5.19 2.17 10.74
C LYS A 29 4.55 1.60 9.47
N PRO A 30 3.67 0.59 9.61
CA PRO A 30 2.99 0.01 8.45
C PRO A 30 2.10 1.09 7.81
N ASP A 31 2.17 1.20 6.49
CA ASP A 31 1.34 2.12 5.72
C ASP A 31 0.88 1.42 4.43
N ALA A 32 -0.37 0.97 4.40
CA ALA A 32 -0.92 0.23 3.26
C ALA A 32 -0.89 1.03 1.96
N TYR A 33 -1.00 2.36 2.01
CA TYR A 33 -1.01 3.19 0.81
C TYR A 33 0.39 3.27 0.18
N ARG A 34 1.43 3.28 1.02
CA ARG A 34 2.83 3.24 0.56
C ARG A 34 3.27 1.81 0.21
N ASP A 35 2.87 0.85 1.02
CA ASP A 35 3.46 -0.48 1.02
C ASP A 35 2.78 -1.40 -0.01
N LEU A 36 1.51 -1.17 -0.36
CA LEU A 36 0.77 -1.97 -1.35
C LEU A 36 0.69 -1.27 -2.71
N LEU A 37 1.28 -1.88 -3.74
CA LEU A 37 1.22 -1.41 -5.11
C LEU A 37 0.18 -2.20 -5.90
N VAL A 38 -0.64 -1.50 -6.69
CA VAL A 38 -1.59 -2.12 -7.62
C VAL A 38 -1.03 -1.99 -9.03
N ASP A 39 -0.84 -3.12 -9.71
CA ASP A 39 -0.31 -3.18 -11.06
C ASP A 39 -1.10 -4.11 -11.99
N ARG A 40 -0.81 -4.02 -13.29
CA ARG A 40 -1.41 -4.84 -14.36
C ARG A 40 -2.94 -4.84 -14.34
N VAL A 41 -3.52 -3.67 -14.12
CA VAL A 41 -4.98 -3.49 -14.07
C VAL A 41 -5.57 -3.71 -15.46
N VAL A 42 -6.53 -4.62 -15.53
CA VAL A 42 -7.37 -4.88 -16.69
C VAL A 42 -8.82 -4.77 -16.23
N TRP A 43 -9.61 -3.98 -16.96
CA TRP A 43 -11.03 -3.83 -16.74
C TRP A 43 -11.79 -4.30 -17.98
N ASN A 44 -12.79 -5.16 -17.76
CA ASN A 44 -13.66 -5.68 -18.80
C ASN A 44 -15.12 -5.59 -18.36
N VAL A 45 -16.01 -5.55 -19.35
CA VAL A 45 -17.45 -5.71 -19.14
C VAL A 45 -17.83 -7.16 -19.44
N LYS A 46 -18.43 -7.84 -18.47
CA LYS A 46 -18.98 -9.19 -18.63
C LYS A 46 -20.48 -9.10 -18.79
N LYS A 47 -20.99 -9.55 -19.93
CA LYS A 47 -22.44 -9.69 -20.17
C LYS A 47 -23.01 -10.74 -19.20
N GLY A 48 -24.26 -10.55 -18.80
CA GLY A 48 -25.00 -11.55 -18.02
C GLY A 48 -25.04 -12.88 -18.76
N ALA A 49 -25.10 -14.00 -18.03
CA ALA A 49 -25.22 -15.33 -18.61
C ALA A 49 -26.60 -15.55 -19.25
N THR A 50 -27.59 -14.78 -18.81
CA THR A 50 -28.96 -14.79 -19.32
C THR A 50 -29.40 -13.38 -19.75
N PRO A 51 -30.41 -13.24 -20.63
CA PRO A 51 -30.94 -11.93 -21.05
C PRO A 51 -31.47 -11.06 -19.90
N GLN A 52 -31.82 -11.67 -18.77
CA GLN A 52 -32.34 -11.00 -17.57
C GLN A 52 -31.22 -10.52 -16.64
N GLU A 53 -29.99 -11.03 -16.79
CA GLU A 53 -28.85 -10.62 -15.99
C GLU A 53 -28.20 -9.36 -16.55
N SER A 54 -28.12 -8.32 -15.72
CA SER A 54 -27.40 -7.09 -16.05
C SER A 54 -25.91 -7.37 -16.28
N ALA A 55 -25.32 -6.64 -17.24
CA ALA A 55 -23.88 -6.66 -17.44
C ALA A 55 -23.17 -6.10 -16.19
N THR A 56 -22.01 -6.67 -15.87
CA THR A 56 -21.23 -6.29 -14.70
C THR A 56 -19.80 -5.96 -15.09
N ASN A 57 -19.20 -5.05 -14.34
CA ASN A 57 -17.79 -4.76 -14.45
C ASN A 57 -16.97 -5.90 -13.82
N ARG A 58 -15.80 -6.14 -14.40
CA ARG A 58 -14.84 -7.15 -13.95
C ARG A 58 -13.44 -6.56 -14.01
N HIS A 59 -12.75 -6.60 -12.89
CA HIS A 59 -11.36 -6.16 -12.80
C HIS A 59 -10.45 -7.34 -12.51
N ARG A 60 -9.27 -7.29 -13.13
CA ARG A 60 -8.15 -8.18 -12.86
C ARG A 60 -6.93 -7.30 -12.61
N PHE A 61 -6.17 -7.59 -11.58
CA PHE A 61 -4.98 -6.82 -11.22
C PHE A 61 -4.08 -7.63 -10.29
N THR A 62 -2.88 -7.14 -10.02
CA THR A 62 -1.98 -7.71 -9.02
C THR A 62 -1.77 -6.69 -7.91
N ILE A 63 -1.78 -7.15 -6.66
CA ILE A 63 -1.34 -6.36 -5.51
C ILE A 63 0.03 -6.87 -5.09
N THR A 64 1.02 -5.99 -5.05
CA THR A 64 2.38 -6.30 -4.59
C THR A 64 2.62 -5.62 -3.24
N ASN A 65 2.96 -6.39 -2.22
CA ASN A 65 3.38 -5.88 -0.92
C ASN A 65 4.89 -5.62 -0.95
N THR A 66 5.26 -4.35 -0.80
CA THR A 66 6.65 -3.90 -0.78
C THR A 66 7.22 -3.78 0.63
N SER A 67 6.42 -4.03 1.68
CA SER A 67 6.92 -4.08 3.05
C SER A 67 7.86 -5.26 3.26
N GLU A 68 8.90 -5.06 4.07
CA GLU A 68 9.84 -6.10 4.51
C GLU A 68 9.36 -6.86 5.74
N SER A 69 8.53 -6.23 6.56
CA SER A 69 8.22 -6.71 7.91
C SER A 69 6.74 -6.87 8.20
N TYR A 70 5.87 -6.40 7.32
CA TYR A 70 4.43 -6.43 7.53
C TYR A 70 3.72 -7.24 6.46
N LEU A 71 2.78 -8.05 6.90
CA LEU A 71 1.76 -8.65 6.05
C LEU A 71 0.51 -7.76 6.08
N TYR A 72 -0.25 -7.79 4.99
CA TYR A 72 -1.53 -7.10 4.88
C TYR A 72 -2.67 -8.08 4.63
N ARG A 73 -3.85 -7.79 5.17
CA ARG A 73 -5.08 -8.55 4.98
C ARG A 73 -6.30 -7.63 5.00
N HIS A 74 -7.46 -8.17 4.65
CA HIS A 74 -8.72 -7.42 4.64
C HIS A 74 -8.57 -6.10 3.85
N ILE A 75 -8.06 -6.22 2.62
CA ILE A 75 -7.64 -5.10 1.79
C ILE A 75 -8.87 -4.56 1.08
N GLU A 76 -9.32 -3.36 1.47
CA GLU A 76 -10.40 -2.65 0.81
C GLU A 76 -9.85 -1.93 -0.42
N VAL A 77 -10.38 -2.30 -1.58
CA VAL A 77 -10.08 -1.66 -2.87
C VAL A 77 -11.27 -0.85 -3.36
N GLN A 78 -10.99 0.27 -4.00
CA GLN A 78 -11.99 1.10 -4.67
C GLN A 78 -11.72 1.14 -6.16
N PHE A 79 -12.79 0.90 -6.93
CA PHE A 79 -12.87 1.07 -8.35
C PHE A 79 -13.50 2.43 -8.61
N ASP A 80 -12.75 3.35 -9.24
CA ASP A 80 -13.31 4.61 -9.74
C ASP A 80 -13.57 4.47 -11.24
N TYR A 81 -14.67 5.04 -11.71
CA TYR A 81 -15.08 5.01 -13.12
C TYR A 81 -15.17 6.43 -13.67
N PHE A 82 -14.68 6.60 -14.90
CA PHE A 82 -14.59 7.89 -15.54
C PHE A 82 -15.19 7.88 -16.93
N ASP A 83 -15.79 9.00 -17.34
CA ASP A 83 -16.28 9.21 -18.70
C ASP A 83 -15.14 9.52 -19.69
N SER A 84 -15.47 9.83 -20.95
CA SER A 84 -14.50 10.19 -22.00
C SER A 84 -13.71 11.45 -21.71
N THR A 85 -14.19 12.31 -20.81
CA THR A 85 -13.55 13.56 -20.38
C THR A 85 -12.78 13.39 -19.06
N TYR A 86 -12.65 12.15 -18.57
CA TYR A 86 -12.00 11.82 -17.30
C TYR A 86 -12.71 12.40 -16.07
N HIS A 87 -14.00 12.72 -16.16
CA HIS A 87 -14.80 13.04 -14.98
C HIS A 87 -15.23 11.76 -14.28
N LYS A 88 -15.12 11.71 -12.95
CA LYS A 88 -15.56 10.57 -12.16
C LYS A 88 -17.09 10.50 -12.17
N ILE A 89 -17.64 9.39 -12.67
CA ILE A 89 -19.08 9.14 -12.79
C ILE A 89 -19.58 8.06 -11.82
N GLY A 90 -18.67 7.44 -11.06
CA GLY A 90 -19.05 6.52 -10.00
C GLY A 90 -17.87 5.80 -9.37
N SER A 91 -18.17 5.02 -8.34
CA SER A 91 -17.21 4.12 -7.71
C SER A 91 -17.87 2.93 -7.07
N ALA A 92 -17.14 1.82 -6.99
CA ALA A 92 -17.50 0.61 -6.26
C ALA A 92 -16.37 0.24 -5.31
N LYS A 93 -16.68 -0.49 -4.24
CA LYS A 93 -15.71 -0.96 -3.25
C LYS A 93 -15.83 -2.46 -3.08
N GLN A 94 -14.69 -3.11 -2.87
CA GLN A 94 -14.62 -4.54 -2.57
C GLN A 94 -13.57 -4.80 -1.51
N ILE A 95 -13.77 -5.88 -0.76
CA ILE A 95 -12.82 -6.34 0.25
C ILE A 95 -12.15 -7.62 -0.27
N ILE A 96 -10.83 -7.63 -0.24
CA ILE A 96 -10.02 -8.80 -0.56
C ILE A 96 -9.61 -9.45 0.77
N GLU A 97 -10.20 -10.60 1.06
CA GLU A 97 -9.96 -11.34 2.32
C GLU A 97 -8.64 -12.11 2.34
N LYS A 98 -7.97 -12.23 1.19
CA LYS A 98 -6.67 -12.88 1.10
C LYS A 98 -5.58 -12.02 1.74
N SER A 99 -4.66 -12.65 2.45
CA SER A 99 -3.48 -11.99 2.98
C SER A 99 -2.34 -11.94 1.95
N ILE A 100 -1.46 -10.96 2.11
CA ILE A 100 -0.24 -10.79 1.32
C ILE A 100 0.92 -10.62 2.30
N GLY A 101 1.81 -11.60 2.32
CA GLY A 101 3.03 -11.56 3.14
C GLY A 101 4.00 -10.47 2.70
N PRO A 102 5.06 -10.20 3.49
CA PRO A 102 6.12 -9.28 3.10
C PRO A 102 6.73 -9.67 1.75
N ARG A 103 7.05 -8.67 0.92
CA ARG A 103 7.68 -8.86 -0.41
C ARG A 103 6.93 -9.81 -1.36
N ALA A 104 5.66 -10.11 -1.10
CA ALA A 104 4.86 -11.03 -1.89
C ALA A 104 3.92 -10.28 -2.87
N ALA A 105 3.49 -10.99 -3.91
CA ALA A 105 2.49 -10.49 -4.85
C ALA A 105 1.28 -11.43 -4.88
N LEU A 106 0.09 -10.83 -4.96
CA LEU A 106 -1.19 -11.53 -5.05
C LEU A 106 -1.90 -11.13 -6.34
N ALA A 107 -2.04 -12.10 -7.25
CA ALA A 107 -2.87 -11.95 -8.43
C ALA A 107 -4.35 -12.05 -8.06
N ILE A 108 -5.10 -11.00 -8.34
CA ILE A 108 -6.55 -10.95 -8.22
C ILE A 108 -7.14 -11.36 -9.57
N GLY A 109 -7.90 -12.46 -9.56
CA GLY A 109 -8.66 -12.92 -10.72
C GLY A 109 -9.79 -11.95 -11.07
N GLU A 110 -10.72 -12.37 -11.94
CA GLU A 110 -11.90 -11.56 -12.25
C GLU A 110 -12.72 -11.30 -10.99
N LEU A 111 -12.66 -10.06 -10.47
CA LEU A 111 -13.43 -9.62 -9.33
C LEU A 111 -14.68 -8.88 -9.83
N PRO A 112 -15.89 -9.35 -9.50
CA PRO A 112 -17.12 -8.58 -9.65
C PRO A 112 -17.08 -7.37 -8.72
N ASP A 113 -17.47 -6.20 -9.22
CA ASP A 113 -17.66 -5.04 -8.35
C ASP A 113 -19.08 -4.46 -8.43
N ASP A 114 -19.57 -4.03 -9.60
CA ASP A 114 -20.90 -3.41 -9.76
C ASP A 114 -21.48 -3.58 -11.18
N GLN A 115 -22.74 -3.16 -11.36
CA GLN A 115 -23.37 -3.02 -12.66
C GLN A 115 -22.60 -2.04 -13.56
N VAL A 116 -22.62 -2.32 -14.86
CA VAL A 116 -21.95 -1.46 -15.86
C VAL A 116 -22.59 -0.08 -15.88
N LYS A 117 -21.73 0.94 -15.85
CA LYS A 117 -22.11 2.33 -16.13
C LYS A 117 -21.85 2.58 -17.63
N PRO A 118 -22.89 2.73 -18.48
CA PRO A 118 -22.73 2.80 -19.94
C PRO A 118 -21.79 3.92 -20.41
N GLU A 119 -21.71 5.00 -19.63
CA GLU A 119 -20.90 6.18 -19.93
C GLU A 119 -19.42 5.99 -19.57
N ALA A 120 -19.07 4.94 -18.79
CA ALA A 120 -17.70 4.69 -18.36
C ALA A 120 -16.79 4.34 -19.55
N LYS A 121 -15.65 5.04 -19.65
CA LYS A 121 -14.61 4.82 -20.67
C LYS A 121 -13.28 4.38 -20.08
N SER A 122 -13.04 4.66 -18.80
CA SER A 122 -11.88 4.15 -18.08
C SER A 122 -12.20 3.86 -16.62
N SER A 123 -11.31 3.10 -15.97
CA SER A 123 -11.42 2.77 -14.56
C SER A 123 -10.04 2.76 -13.91
N THR A 124 -10.00 3.07 -12.60
CA THR A 124 -8.79 2.95 -11.78
C THR A 124 -9.07 2.09 -10.55
N VAL A 125 -8.04 1.41 -10.05
CA VAL A 125 -8.09 0.61 -8.81
C VAL A 125 -7.17 1.25 -7.79
N LYS A 126 -7.67 1.45 -6.57
CA LYS A 126 -6.90 2.05 -5.46
C LYS A 126 -7.08 1.25 -4.18
N ILE A 127 -6.04 1.20 -3.36
CA ILE A 127 -6.14 0.72 -1.98
C ILE A 127 -6.74 1.84 -1.12
N VAL A 128 -7.81 1.56 -0.41
CA VAL A 128 -8.46 2.50 0.53
C VAL A 128 -8.02 2.21 1.96
N LYS A 129 -7.98 0.92 2.32
CA LYS A 129 -7.67 0.46 3.67
C LYS A 129 -7.10 -0.96 3.60
N ALA A 130 -6.23 -1.29 4.55
CA ALA A 130 -5.86 -2.68 4.82
C ALA A 130 -5.50 -2.81 6.30
N GLU A 131 -5.70 -4.00 6.85
CA GLU A 131 -5.16 -4.36 8.15
C GLU A 131 -3.71 -4.82 7.99
N SER A 132 -2.84 -4.38 8.90
CA SER A 132 -1.44 -4.80 8.93
C SER A 132 -1.15 -5.60 10.18
N ALA A 133 -0.29 -6.61 10.04
CA ALA A 133 0.30 -7.33 11.14
C ALA A 133 1.79 -7.51 10.86
N ARG A 134 2.61 -7.49 11.90
CA ARG A 134 4.03 -7.81 11.73
C ARG A 134 4.14 -9.29 11.36
N ALA A 135 4.92 -9.59 10.33
CA ALA A 135 5.19 -10.97 9.96
C ALA A 135 6.05 -11.63 11.04
N GLU A 136 5.71 -12.85 11.43
CA GLU A 136 6.55 -13.66 12.29
C GLU A 136 7.81 -14.03 11.51
N GLN A 137 8.98 -13.97 12.18
CA GLN A 137 10.23 -14.44 11.59
C GLN A 137 10.20 -15.97 11.60
N GLU A 138 10.27 -16.59 10.42
CA GLU A 138 10.53 -18.03 10.27
C GLU A 138 11.96 -18.38 10.69
#